data_AF-A0A0L0QNZ9-F1
#
_entry.id   AF-A0A0L0QNZ9-F1
#
_cell.length_a   1.000
_cell.length_b   1.000
_cell.length_c   1.000
_cell.angle_alpha   90.00
_cell.angle_beta   90.00
_cell.angle_gamma   90.00
#
_symmetry.space_group_name_H-M   'P 1'
#
loop_
_entity.id
_entity.type
_entity.pdbx_description
1 polymer ?
#
loop_
_entity_poly.entity_id
_entity_poly.type
_entity_poly.pdbx_seq_one_letter_code
_entity_poly.pdbx_strand_id
1 'polypeptide(L)' 'MSDRYQPKPDDRSDNVEKLQEMVQDTIQNIEKAHETMQFSSGEEKEAIKEKNKRREQAIEGMRQEIKDEYENQH' A
#
# COMPACT_ATOMS: atom_id res chain seq x y z
N MET A 1 -24.72 38.21 -0.04
CA MET A 1 -24.78 36.85 -0.60
C MET A 1 -23.75 36.05 0.16
N SER A 2 -24.19 35.27 1.16
CA SER A 2 -23.28 34.43 1.95
C SER A 2 -23.02 33.17 1.14
N ASP A 3 -21.91 33.16 0.40
CA ASP A 3 -21.40 31.93 -0.23
C ASP A 3 -21.05 30.95 0.90
N ARG A 4 -22.01 30.11 1.22
CA ARG A 4 -21.79 28.90 2.01
C ARG A 4 -20.86 28.05 1.16
N TYR A 5 -19.57 28.11 1.45
CA TYR A 5 -18.58 27.12 1.02
C TYR A 5 -19.02 25.79 1.64
N GLN A 6 -19.94 25.10 0.97
CA GLN A 6 -20.23 23.71 1.30
C GLN A 6 -18.98 22.94 0.89
N PRO A 7 -18.25 22.31 1.82
CA PRO A 7 -17.18 21.41 1.44
C PRO A 7 -17.79 20.40 0.49
N LYS A 8 -17.12 20.18 -0.65
CA LYS A 8 -17.50 19.10 -1.55
C LYS A 8 -17.54 17.80 -0.72
N PRO A 9 -18.46 16.87 -1.00
CA PRO A 9 -18.34 15.53 -0.42
C PRO A 9 -16.92 15.05 -0.72
N ASP A 10 -16.16 14.72 0.32
CA ASP A 10 -14.81 14.19 0.16
C ASP A 10 -14.93 12.94 -0.70
N ASP A 11 -14.37 13.01 -1.91
CA ASP A 11 -14.33 11.86 -2.79
C ASP A 11 -13.22 10.93 -2.31
N ARG A 12 -13.59 10.04 -1.41
CA ARG A 12 -12.65 9.07 -0.83
C ARG A 12 -12.29 7.96 -1.81
N SER A 13 -12.88 7.94 -3.01
CA SER A 13 -12.53 6.95 -4.03
C SER A 13 -11.09 7.13 -4.54
N ASP A 14 -10.60 8.38 -4.57
CA ASP A 14 -9.20 8.70 -4.88
C ASP A 14 -8.21 8.06 -3.88
N ASN A 15 -8.60 7.93 -2.60
CA ASN A 15 -7.74 7.29 -1.58
C ASN A 15 -7.65 5.79 -1.80
N VAL A 16 -8.79 5.15 -2.12
CA VAL A 16 -8.86 3.72 -2.41
C VAL A 16 -8.00 3.38 -3.63
N GLU A 17 -8.11 4.15 -4.71
CA GLU A 17 -7.33 3.92 -5.94
C GLU A 17 -5.82 4.02 -5.66
N LYS A 18 -5.38 5.07 -4.95
CA LYS A 18 -3.98 5.25 -4.56
C LYS A 18 -3.47 4.13 -3.65
N LEU A 19 -4.27 3.70 -2.67
CA LEU A 19 -3.89 2.58 -1.80
C LEU A 19 -3.76 1.27 -2.59
N GLN A 20 -4.65 1.02 -3.55
CA GLN A 20 -4.57 -0.14 -4.43
C GLN A 20 -3.31 -0.12 -5.30
N GLU A 21 -2.97 1.04 -5.88
CA GLU A 21 -1.72 1.25 -6.64
C GLU A 21 -0.49 0.95 -5.77
N MET A 22 -0.42 1.54 -4.57
CA MET A 22 0.69 1.32 -3.63
C MET A 22 0.82 -0.15 -3.20
N VAL A 23 -0.31 -0.86 -3.00
CA VAL A 23 -0.30 -2.31 -2.74
C VAL A 23 0.31 -3.06 -3.91
N GLN A 24 -0.11 -2.78 -5.14
CA GLN A 24 0.38 -3.44 -6.35
C GLN A 24 1.89 -3.18 -6.57
N ASP A 25 2.33 -1.95 -6.40
CA ASP A 25 3.75 -1.57 -6.48
C ASP A 25 4.59 -2.28 -5.41
N THR A 26 4.06 -2.39 -4.19
CA THR A 26 4.75 -3.07 -3.09
C THR A 26 4.88 -4.57 -3.36
N ILE A 27 3.84 -5.21 -3.93
CA ILE A 27 3.88 -6.61 -4.36
C ILE A 27 4.94 -6.81 -5.44
N GLN A 28 4.97 -5.97 -6.48
CA GLN A 28 5.99 -6.05 -7.52
C GLN A 28 7.41 -5.86 -6.95
N ASN A 29 7.57 -5.00 -5.96
CA ASN A 29 8.84 -4.80 -5.28
C ASN A 29 9.27 -6.02 -4.44
N ILE A 30 8.33 -6.78 -3.87
CA ILE A 30 8.60 -8.05 -3.20
C ILE A 30 9.05 -9.09 -4.23
N GLU A 31 8.35 -9.20 -5.37
CA GLU A 31 8.69 -10.14 -6.45
C GLU A 31 10.09 -9.88 -7.02
N LYS A 32 10.41 -8.63 -7.39
CA LYS A 32 11.75 -8.22 -7.85
C LYS A 32 12.82 -8.50 -6.78
N ALA A 33 12.49 -8.32 -5.50
CA ALA A 33 13.41 -8.64 -4.42
C ALA A 33 13.63 -10.16 -4.29
N HIS A 34 12.61 -11.00 -4.54
CA HIS A 34 12.78 -12.46 -4.59
C HIS A 34 13.68 -12.91 -5.74
N GLU A 35 13.58 -12.27 -6.91
CA GLU A 35 14.51 -12.53 -8.02
C GLU A 35 15.95 -12.19 -7.64
N THR A 36 16.16 -11.01 -7.02
CA THR A 36 17.48 -10.59 -6.53
C THR A 36 18.01 -11.58 -5.47
N MET A 37 17.15 -12.02 -4.55
CA MET A 37 17.47 -12.95 -3.48
C MET A 37 17.98 -14.32 -3.97
N GLN A 38 17.66 -14.72 -5.21
CA GLN A 38 18.19 -15.97 -5.80
C GLN A 38 19.71 -15.89 -6.02
N PHE A 39 20.25 -14.69 -6.22
CA PHE A 39 21.66 -14.45 -6.47
C PHE A 39 22.41 -13.92 -5.24
N SER A 40 21.69 -13.45 -4.23
CA SER A 40 22.25 -12.98 -2.95
C SER A 40 22.60 -14.13 -1.99
N SER A 41 23.54 -13.88 -1.07
CA SER A 41 23.94 -14.87 -0.05
C SER A 41 24.24 -14.21 1.30
N GLY A 42 24.27 -15.02 2.36
CA GLY A 42 24.60 -14.57 3.71
C GLY A 42 23.70 -13.43 4.20
N GLU A 43 24.34 -12.36 4.68
CA GLU A 43 23.69 -11.18 5.25
C GLU A 43 22.74 -10.48 4.26
N GLU A 44 23.11 -10.41 2.98
CA GLU A 44 22.29 -9.77 1.95
C GLU A 44 20.94 -10.49 1.77
N LYS A 45 20.97 -11.83 1.80
CA LYS A 45 19.76 -12.64 1.70
C LYS A 45 18.82 -12.42 2.90
N GLU A 46 19.38 -12.34 4.11
CA GLU A 46 18.59 -12.07 5.32
C GLU A 46 18.03 -10.65 5.33
N ALA A 47 18.80 -9.66 4.89
CA ALA A 47 18.32 -8.27 4.76
C ALA A 47 17.15 -8.15 3.77
N ILE A 48 17.21 -8.86 2.63
CA ILE A 48 16.10 -8.92 1.67
C ILE A 48 14.85 -9.53 2.31
N LYS A 49 14.98 -10.65 3.02
CA LYS A 49 13.85 -11.30 3.72
C LYS A 49 13.21 -10.37 4.76
N GLU A 50 14.02 -9.71 5.59
CA GLU A 50 13.49 -8.79 6.61
C GLU A 50 12.77 -7.60 5.97
N LYS A 51 13.32 -7.06 4.87
CA LYS A 51 12.67 -5.99 4.10
C LYS A 51 11.35 -6.45 3.49
N ASN A 52 11.30 -7.66 2.94
CA ASN A 52 10.06 -8.23 2.40
C ASN A 52 9.02 -8.46 3.50
N LYS A 53 9.41 -8.97 4.67
CA LYS A 53 8.52 -9.12 5.82
C LYS A 53 7.87 -7.79 6.24
N ARG A 54 8.64 -6.70 6.27
CA ARG A 54 8.09 -5.36 6.56
C ARG A 54 7.14 -4.87 5.48
N ARG A 55 7.41 -5.17 4.20
CA ARG A 55 6.52 -4.84 3.08
C ARG A 55 5.19 -5.61 3.16
N GLU A 56 5.22 -6.88 3.56
CA GLU A 56 4.01 -7.68 3.78
C GLU A 56 3.13 -7.06 4.87
N GLN A 57 3.73 -6.64 5.99
CA GLN A 57 3.02 -5.92 7.06
C GLN A 57 2.44 -4.60 6.58
N ALA A 58 3.17 -3.85 5.75
CA ALA A 58 2.67 -2.61 5.16
C ALA A 58 1.47 -2.86 4.22
N ILE A 59 1.52 -3.93 3.41
CA ILE A 59 0.39 -4.33 2.55
C ILE A 59 -0.83 -4.70 3.40
N GLU A 60 -0.65 -5.41 4.52
CA GLU A 60 -1.75 -5.73 5.42
C GLU A 60 -2.42 -4.46 5.98
N GLY A 61 -1.61 -3.47 6.41
CA GLY A 61 -2.12 -2.16 6.83
C GLY A 61 -2.90 -1.44 5.73
N MET A 62 -2.34 -1.33 4.53
CA MET A 62 -3.01 -0.71 3.38
C MET A 62 -4.32 -1.43 3.00
N ARG A 63 -4.37 -2.76 3.13
CA ARG A 63 -5.60 -3.53 2.87
C ARG A 63 -6.69 -3.25 3.90
N GLN A 64 -6.33 -3.07 5.17
CA GLN A 64 -7.29 -2.64 6.19
C GLN A 64 -7.79 -1.23 5.90
N GLU A 65 -6.89 -0.29 5.56
CA GLU A 65 -7.27 1.08 5.20
C GLU A 65 -8.21 1.13 3.98
N ILE A 66 -7.93 0.35 2.93
CA ILE A 66 -8.82 0.22 1.77
C ILE A 66 -10.22 -0.23 2.20
N LYS A 67 -10.29 -1.24 3.07
CA LYS A 67 -11.57 -1.77 3.56
C LYS A 67 -12.31 -0.71 4.37
N ASP A 68 -11.62 -0.04 5.27
CA ASP A 68 -12.20 1.03 6.09
C ASP A 68 -12.71 2.18 5.22
N GLU A 69 -11.98 2.56 4.16
CA GLU A 69 -12.40 3.61 3.22
C GLU A 69 -13.62 3.21 2.39
N TYR A 70 -13.73 1.94 1.98
CA TYR A 70 -14.94 1.42 1.31
C TYR A 70 -16.16 1.42 2.23
N GLU A 71 -16.01 0.97 3.49
CA GLU A 71 -17.11 0.96 4.47
C GLU A 71 -17.61 2.38 4.79
N ASN A 72 -16.70 3.34 4.74
CA ASN A 72 -16.93 4.75 5.00
C ASN A 72 -17.50 5.52 3.79
N GLN A 73 -17.44 4.97 2.58
CA GLN A 73 -18.04 5.57 1.38
C GLN A 73 -19.56 5.31 1.24
N HIS A 74 -20.17 4.55 2.15
CA HIS A 74 -21.61 4.24 2.17
C HIS A 74 -22.32 4.96 3.32
#